data_AF-A0A9Q9BI57-F1
#
_entry.id   AF-A0A9Q9BI57-F1
#
_cell.length_a   1.000
_cell.length_b   1.000
_cell.length_c   1.000
_cell.angle_alpha   90.00
_cell.angle_beta   90.00
_cell.angle_gamma   90.00
#
_symmetry.space_group_name_H-M   'P 1'
#
loop_
_entity.id
_entity.type
_entity.pdbx_description
1 polymer ?
#
loop_
_entity_poly.entity_id
_entity_poly.type
_entity_poly.pdbx_seq_one_letter_code
_entity_poly.pdbx_strand_id
1 'polypeptide(L)'
;MIINLGALGTVLVLTFPICLEDKSIFLQDGTKKVIINAEAFNDTKDKDLKYFLEYLKTGKTKSEFTRRIEEMIQAIKENEQARQEYRLMSTFEMDARYKGFSEGLKQKSIETATLMKKRDYPISEILLMTGLTEAEIEKL
;
A
#
# COMPACT_ATOMS: atom_id res chain seq x y z
N MET A 1 -5.20 -11.39 1.94
CA MET A 1 -5.33 -11.92 3.31
C MET A 1 -4.32 -11.19 4.18
N ILE A 2 -4.77 -10.19 4.94
CA ILE A 2 -3.91 -9.50 5.91
C ILE A 2 -3.98 -10.36 7.18
N ILE A 3 -2.90 -11.08 7.47
CA ILE A 3 -2.79 -11.78 8.75
C ILE A 3 -2.40 -10.71 9.76
N ASN A 4 -3.26 -10.45 10.75
CA ASN A 4 -2.96 -9.51 11.81
C ASN A 4 -2.04 -10.21 12.83
N LEU A 5 -0.72 -10.08 12.61
CA LEU A 5 0.32 -10.77 13.39
C LEU A 5 0.61 -10.07 14.74
N GLY A 6 -0.04 -8.92 15.02
CA GLY A 6 0.27 -8.07 16.18
C GLY A 6 -0.07 -8.68 17.56
N ALA A 7 -0.75 -9.82 17.61
CA ALA A 7 -1.10 -10.50 18.86
C ALA A 7 -0.12 -11.63 19.25
N LEU A 8 0.81 -12.00 18.37
CA LEU A 8 1.75 -13.10 18.60
C LEU A 8 3.14 -12.51 18.75
N GLY A 9 3.54 -12.27 20.00
CA GLY A 9 4.90 -11.88 20.38
C GLY A 9 5.91 -13.01 20.20
N THR A 10 5.87 -13.71 19.07
CA THR A 10 6.79 -14.79 18.69
C THR A 10 7.07 -14.71 17.18
N VAL A 11 8.26 -15.16 16.77
CA VAL A 11 8.65 -15.23 15.36
C VAL A 11 7.82 -16.28 14.68
N LEU A 12 6.91 -15.84 13.83
CA LEU A 12 6.12 -16.74 13.01
C LEU A 12 7.04 -17.35 11.94
N VAL A 13 7.00 -18.67 11.76
CA VAL A 13 7.70 -19.33 10.64
C VAL A 13 6.68 -20.20 9.93
N LEU A 14 6.12 -19.67 8.85
CA LEU A 14 5.19 -20.44 8.02
C LEU A 14 5.97 -21.38 7.10
N THR A 15 5.55 -22.65 7.04
CA THR A 15 5.95 -23.58 5.98
C THR A 15 4.76 -24.47 5.68
N PHE A 16 4.14 -24.25 4.51
CA PHE A 16 3.13 -25.05 3.76
C PHE A 16 2.31 -26.16 4.47
N PRO A 17 0.98 -26.28 4.23
CA PRO A 17 -0.03 -25.31 3.78
C PRO A 17 -0.79 -24.64 4.94
N ILE A 18 -0.36 -24.92 6.17
CA ILE A 18 -1.01 -24.54 7.41
C ILE A 18 -0.02 -23.70 8.19
N CYS A 19 -0.48 -22.58 8.75
CA CYS A 19 0.33 -21.80 9.66
C CYS A 19 0.64 -22.61 10.93
N LEU A 20 1.91 -22.64 11.36
CA LEU A 20 2.32 -23.45 12.51
C LEU A 20 1.69 -22.92 13.80
N GLU A 21 1.55 -21.60 13.92
CA GLU A 21 0.98 -20.96 15.10
C GLU A 21 -0.55 -20.91 15.09
N ASP A 22 -1.16 -20.80 13.90
CA ASP A 22 -2.61 -20.81 13.75
C ASP A 22 -3.04 -21.74 12.61
N LYS A 23 -3.45 -22.95 12.97
CA LYS A 23 -3.87 -23.98 12.01
C LYS A 23 -5.14 -23.63 11.24
N SER A 24 -5.88 -22.59 11.65
CA SER A 24 -7.05 -22.08 10.92
C SER A 24 -6.67 -21.26 9.69
N ILE A 25 -5.43 -20.74 9.64
CA ILE A 25 -4.92 -19.97 8.51
C ILE A 25 -4.42 -20.93 7.44
N PHE A 26 -5.17 -20.98 6.33
CA PHE A 26 -4.87 -21.81 5.17
C PHE A 26 -4.48 -20.94 3.97
N LEU A 27 -3.26 -21.13 3.45
CA LEU A 27 -2.74 -20.39 2.31
C LEU A 27 -2.87 -21.26 1.05
N GLN A 28 -3.97 -21.09 0.29
CA GLN A 28 -4.36 -21.93 -0.86
C GLN A 28 -3.66 -21.63 -2.20
N ASP A 29 -2.54 -20.90 -2.20
CA ASP A 29 -1.97 -20.37 -3.44
C ASP A 29 -0.85 -21.23 -4.04
N GLY A 30 -0.72 -22.49 -3.61
CA GLY A 30 0.25 -23.44 -4.18
C GLY A 30 1.72 -23.06 -3.98
N THR A 31 2.02 -22.04 -3.18
CA THR A 31 3.38 -21.46 -3.05
C THR A 31 3.89 -21.49 -1.61
N LYS A 32 5.19 -21.80 -1.46
CA LYS A 32 5.87 -21.78 -0.15
C LYS A 32 6.04 -20.35 0.30
N LYS A 33 5.44 -20.02 1.45
CA LYS A 33 5.50 -18.70 2.07
C LYS A 33 6.15 -18.82 3.44
N VAL A 34 7.11 -17.93 3.69
CA VAL A 34 7.69 -17.70 5.01
C VAL A 34 7.26 -16.30 5.44
N ILE A 35 6.49 -16.21 6.51
CA ILE A 35 6.04 -14.93 7.08
C ILE A 35 6.64 -14.84 8.46
N ILE A 36 7.46 -13.82 8.69
CA ILE A 36 8.23 -13.62 9.93
C ILE A 36 7.81 -12.31 10.58
N ASN A 37 7.51 -12.36 11.88
CA ASN A 37 7.33 -11.17 12.69
C ASN A 37 8.70 -10.58 13.06
N ALA A 38 9.06 -9.46 12.44
CA ALA A 38 10.32 -8.78 12.72
C ALA A 38 10.37 -8.15 14.13
N GLU A 39 9.24 -7.91 14.81
CA GLU A 39 9.23 -7.36 16.17
C GLU A 39 9.63 -8.37 17.24
N ALA A 40 9.38 -9.66 16.99
CA ALA A 40 9.70 -10.76 17.89
C ALA A 40 11.15 -11.25 17.74
N PHE A 41 12.07 -10.43 17.23
CA PHE A 41 13.46 -10.84 16.96
C PHE A 41 14.19 -11.37 18.20
N ASN A 42 13.78 -10.97 19.41
CA ASN A 42 14.34 -11.48 20.66
C ASN A 42 14.08 -12.98 20.88
N ASP A 43 12.99 -13.52 20.34
CA ASP A 43 12.59 -14.93 20.47
C ASP A 43 13.25 -15.83 19.42
N THR A 44 14.06 -15.24 18.53
CA THR A 44 14.81 -15.97 17.50
C THR A 44 16.02 -16.66 18.11
N LYS A 45 16.13 -17.98 17.96
CA LYS A 45 17.31 -18.76 18.38
C LYS A 45 18.50 -18.59 17.44
N ASP A 46 18.23 -18.44 16.15
CA ASP A 46 19.25 -18.20 15.14
C ASP A 46 19.78 -16.76 15.25
N LYS A 47 21.11 -16.65 15.41
CA LYS A 47 21.78 -15.39 15.70
C LYS A 47 21.80 -14.45 14.48
N ASP A 48 21.96 -14.99 13.28
CA ASP A 48 22.05 -14.21 12.06
C ASP A 48 20.66 -13.69 11.67
N LEU A 49 19.64 -14.54 11.79
CA LEU A 49 18.24 -14.15 11.63
C LEU A 49 17.83 -13.11 12.67
N LYS A 50 18.21 -13.30 13.94
CA LYS A 50 17.96 -12.31 14.99
C LYS A 50 18.52 -10.93 14.62
N TYR A 51 19.79 -10.87 14.20
CA TYR A 51 20.42 -9.61 13.82
C TYR A 51 19.79 -8.99 12.58
N PHE A 52 19.37 -9.80 11.61
CA PHE A 52 18.65 -9.31 10.44
C PHE A 52 17.28 -8.71 10.80
N LEU A 53 16.49 -9.39 11.63
CA LEU A 53 15.18 -8.88 12.06
C LEU A 53 15.31 -7.63 12.94
N GLU A 54 16.30 -7.60 13.83
CA GLU A 54 16.60 -6.41 14.62
C GLU A 54 17.01 -5.22 13.73
N TYR A 55 17.79 -5.48 12.68
CA TYR A 55 18.14 -4.47 11.68
C TYR A 55 16.89 -3.93 10.96
N LEU A 56 15.96 -4.80 10.52
CA LEU A 56 14.71 -4.35 9.90
C LEU A 56 13.87 -3.45 10.83
N LYS A 57 13.90 -3.71 12.15
CA LYS A 57 13.13 -2.92 13.12
C LYS A 57 13.82 -1.63 13.53
N THR A 58 15.14 -1.62 13.65
CA THR A 58 15.91 -0.54 14.30
C THR A 58 16.84 0.23 13.35
N GLY A 59 17.14 -0.32 12.17
CA GLY A 59 18.16 0.18 11.26
C GLY A 59 19.60 0.00 11.75
N LYS A 60 19.83 -0.67 12.89
CA LYS A 60 21.18 -0.84 13.46
C LYS A 60 21.81 -2.14 12.99
N THR A 61 23.04 -2.05 12.49
CA THR A 61 23.79 -3.21 12.02
C THR A 61 24.49 -3.89 13.21
N LYS A 62 24.43 -5.23 13.24
CA LYS A 62 25.05 -6.06 14.28
C LYS A 62 25.81 -7.27 13.73
N SER A 63 25.76 -7.46 12.43
CA SER A 63 26.40 -8.56 11.71
C SER A 63 27.07 -8.07 10.44
N GLU A 64 28.00 -8.86 9.91
CA GLU A 64 28.63 -8.59 8.61
C GLU A 64 27.57 -8.48 7.49
N PHE A 65 26.59 -9.38 7.51
CA PHE A 65 25.46 -9.37 6.58
C PHE A 65 24.64 -8.08 6.62
N THR A 66 24.24 -7.63 7.82
CA THR A 66 23.46 -6.38 7.97
C THR A 66 24.29 -5.15 7.59
N ARG A 67 25.60 -5.17 7.84
CA ARG A 67 26.51 -4.11 7.40
C ARG A 67 26.59 -4.01 5.87
N ARG A 68 26.71 -5.15 5.17
CA ARG A 68 26.69 -5.17 3.70
C ARG A 68 25.39 -4.62 3.12
N ILE A 69 24.26 -4.92 3.75
CA ILE A 69 22.96 -4.35 3.34
C ILE A 69 22.98 -2.83 3.50
N GLU A 70 23.42 -2.32 4.66
CA GLU A 70 23.49 -0.88 4.92
C GLU A 70 24.44 -0.15 3.94
N GLU A 71 25.59 -0.74 3.63
CA GLU A 71 26.55 -0.21 2.64
C GLU A 71 25.91 -0.10 1.24
N MET A 72 25.18 -1.13 0.80
CA MET A 72 24.46 -1.08 -0.48
C MET A 72 23.35 -0.03 -0.47
N ILE A 73 22.59 0.09 0.62
CA ILE A 73 21.56 1.11 0.77
C ILE A 73 22.17 2.50 0.71
N GLN A 74 23.30 2.72 1.37
CA GLN A 74 23.99 4.00 1.35
C GLN A 74 24.49 4.35 -0.06
N ALA A 75 25.07 3.38 -0.78
CA ALA A 75 25.47 3.57 -2.17
C ALA A 75 24.30 3.94 -3.09
N ILE A 76 23.12 3.34 -2.89
CA ILE A 76 21.91 3.69 -3.66
C ILE A 76 21.40 5.08 -3.28
N LYS A 77 21.43 5.44 -1.99
CA LYS A 77 21.00 6.78 -1.52
C LYS A 77 21.88 7.90 -2.10
N GLU A 78 23.17 7.64 -2.28
CA GLU A 78 24.12 8.57 -2.89
C GLU A 78 24.05 8.60 -4.43
N ASN A 79 23.35 7.64 -5.04
CA ASN A 79 23.15 7.59 -6.47
C ASN A 79 22.08 8.60 -6.92
N GLU A 80 22.54 9.75 -7.41
CA GLU A 80 21.66 10.84 -7.88
C GLU A 80 20.75 10.42 -9.04
N GLN A 81 21.17 9.47 -9.90
CA GLN A 81 20.31 8.95 -10.96
C GLN A 81 19.12 8.17 -10.39
N ALA A 82 19.36 7.27 -9.43
CA ALA A 82 18.30 6.53 -8.76
C ALA A 82 17.34 7.47 -8.01
N ARG A 83 17.88 8.55 -7.42
CA ARG A 83 17.09 9.59 -6.76
C ARG A 83 16.20 10.37 -7.73
N GLN A 84 16.69 10.67 -8.93
CA GLN A 84 15.90 11.34 -9.97
C GLN A 84 14.77 10.44 -10.48
N GLU A 85 15.07 9.17 -10.74
CA GLU A 85 14.07 8.18 -11.19
C GLU A 85 12.95 8.00 -10.14
N TYR A 86 13.30 7.90 -8.86
CA TYR A 86 12.31 7.81 -7.76
C TYR A 86 11.41 9.05 -7.69
N ARG A 87 12.00 10.25 -7.83
CA ARG A 87 11.22 11.51 -7.85
C ARG A 87 10.24 11.53 -9.02
N LEU A 88 10.71 11.15 -10.21
CA LEU A 88 9.88 11.09 -11.41
C LEU A 88 8.71 10.11 -11.23
N MET A 89 8.95 8.93 -10.67
CA MET A 89 7.90 7.95 -10.37
C MET A 89 6.84 8.55 -9.44
N SER A 90 7.26 9.21 -8.35
CA SER A 90 6.34 9.84 -7.40
C SER A 90 5.47 10.93 -8.04
N THR A 91 6.00 11.68 -9.02
CA THR A 91 5.22 12.68 -9.75
C THR A 91 4.16 12.04 -10.65
N PHE A 92 4.49 10.96 -11.35
CA PHE A 92 3.51 10.24 -12.16
C PHE A 92 2.37 9.66 -11.32
N GLU A 93 2.68 9.09 -10.15
CA GLU A 93 1.68 8.58 -9.23
C GLU A 93 0.76 9.70 -8.71
N MET A 94 1.33 10.87 -8.40
CA MET A 94 0.57 12.04 -7.96
C MET A 94 -0.38 12.53 -9.06
N ASP A 95 0.10 12.65 -10.29
CA ASP A 95 -0.70 13.06 -11.44
C ASP A 95 -1.83 12.06 -11.73
N ALA A 96 -1.54 10.75 -11.68
CA ALA A 96 -2.54 9.71 -11.85
C ALA A 96 -3.63 9.78 -10.78
N ARG A 97 -3.24 10.00 -9.51
CA ARG A 97 -4.20 10.17 -8.41
C ARG A 97 -5.04 11.43 -8.58
N TYR A 98 -4.43 12.55 -8.96
CA TYR A 98 -5.14 13.81 -9.17
C TYR A 98 -6.17 13.69 -10.30
N LYS A 99 -5.77 13.10 -11.45
CA LYS A 99 -6.68 12.81 -12.56
C LYS A 99 -7.83 11.90 -12.13
N GLY A 100 -7.53 10.77 -11.50
CA GLY A 100 -8.57 9.84 -11.04
C GLY A 100 -9.54 10.48 -10.03
N PHE A 101 -9.05 11.34 -9.12
CA PHE A 101 -9.90 12.07 -8.19
C PHE A 101 -10.78 13.10 -8.92
N SER A 102 -10.22 13.89 -9.82
CA SER A 102 -10.96 14.88 -10.61
C SER A 102 -12.02 14.23 -11.50
N GLU A 103 -11.67 13.15 -12.19
CA GLU A 103 -12.60 12.36 -13.00
C GLU A 103 -13.70 11.74 -12.14
N GLY A 104 -13.36 11.19 -10.97
CA GLY A 104 -14.34 10.63 -10.03
C GLY A 104 -15.32 11.66 -9.47
N LEU A 105 -14.83 12.87 -9.13
CA LEU A 105 -15.70 13.98 -8.73
C LEU A 105 -16.64 14.38 -9.86
N LYS A 106 -16.12 14.54 -11.08
CA LYS A 106 -16.93 14.89 -12.25
C LYS A 106 -17.97 13.82 -12.55
N GLN A 107 -17.58 12.55 -12.49
CA GLN A 107 -18.48 11.41 -12.69
C GLN A 107 -19.60 11.39 -11.66
N LYS A 108 -19.30 11.63 -10.38
CA LYS A 108 -20.30 11.74 -9.32
C LYS A 108 -21.27 12.91 -9.55
N SER A 109 -20.78 14.07 -9.99
CA SER A 109 -21.63 15.20 -10.36
C SER A 109 -22.57 14.83 -11.51
N ILE A 110 -22.07 14.14 -12.54
CA ILE A 110 -22.86 13.66 -13.69
C ILE A 110 -23.93 12.66 -13.26
N GLU A 111 -23.58 11.68 -12.42
CA GLU A 111 -24.54 10.69 -11.89
C GLU A 111 -25.65 11.35 -11.07
N THR A 112 -25.26 12.31 -10.22
CA THR A 112 -26.20 13.10 -9.40
C THR A 112 -27.14 13.90 -10.30
N ALA A 113 -26.61 14.62 -11.30
CA ALA A 113 -27.41 15.38 -12.25
C ALA A 113 -28.37 14.50 -13.05
N THR A 114 -27.91 13.32 -13.49
CA THR A 114 -28.72 12.34 -14.22
C THR A 114 -29.90 11.87 -13.36
N LEU A 115 -29.66 11.58 -12.08
CA LEU A 115 -30.71 11.15 -11.16
C LEU A 115 -31.72 12.27 -10.87
N MET A 116 -31.24 13.50 -10.65
CA MET A 116 -32.10 14.66 -10.42
C MET A 116 -32.96 14.97 -11.66
N LYS A 117 -32.39 14.89 -12.86
CA LYS A 117 -33.10 15.07 -14.13
C LYS A 117 -34.20 14.02 -14.30
N LYS A 118 -33.92 12.75 -13.98
CA LYS A 118 -34.93 11.67 -13.97
C LYS A 118 -36.06 11.85 -12.95
N ARG A 119 -35.88 12.71 -11.96
CA ARG A 119 -36.89 13.06 -10.94
C ARG A 119 -37.53 14.41 -11.20
N ASP A 120 -37.34 14.97 -12.40
CA ASP A 120 -37.93 16.23 -12.85
C ASP A 120 -37.56 17.45 -11.96
N TYR A 121 -36.35 17.45 -11.39
CA TYR A 121 -35.83 18.63 -10.70
C TYR A 121 -35.56 19.76 -11.72
N PRO A 122 -35.80 21.03 -11.36
CA PRO A 122 -35.55 22.15 -12.25
C PRO A 122 -34.05 22.29 -12.55
N ILE A 123 -33.72 22.69 -13.79
CA ILE A 123 -32.33 22.81 -14.28
C ILE A 123 -31.50 23.74 -13.38
N SER A 124 -32.09 24.82 -12.88
CA SER A 124 -31.45 25.76 -11.95
C SER A 124 -30.96 25.10 -10.65
N GLU A 125 -31.70 24.12 -10.13
CA GLU A 125 -31.33 23.39 -8.91
C GLU A 125 -30.23 22.37 -9.19
N ILE A 126 -30.27 21.73 -10.36
CA ILE A 126 -29.24 20.77 -10.79
C ILE A 126 -27.90 21.48 -10.99
N LEU A 127 -27.90 22.67 -11.61
CA LEU A 127 -26.73 23.54 -11.75
C LEU A 127 -26.10 23.84 -10.38
N LEU A 128 -26.92 24.32 -9.43
CA LEU A 128 -26.48 24.70 -8.09
C LEU A 128 -25.89 23.51 -7.31
N MET A 129 -26.52 22.34 -7.41
CA MET A 129 -26.17 21.16 -6.61
C MET A 129 -24.96 20.39 -7.15
N THR A 130 -24.78 20.37 -8.47
CA THR A 130 -23.77 19.52 -9.12
C THR A 130 -22.55 20.28 -9.62
N GLY A 131 -22.66 21.61 -9.78
CA GLY A 131 -21.61 22.47 -10.32
C GLY A 131 -21.32 22.25 -11.81
N LEU A 132 -22.17 21.46 -12.50
CA LEU A 132 -22.09 21.27 -13.95
C LEU A 132 -22.58 22.52 -14.68
N THR A 133 -22.18 22.65 -15.94
CA THR A 133 -22.71 23.69 -16.83
C THR A 133 -24.06 23.28 -17.41
N GLU A 134 -24.85 24.26 -17.87
CA GLU A 134 -26.16 23.99 -18.48
C GLU A 134 -26.02 23.08 -19.72
N ALA A 135 -25.03 23.36 -20.56
CA ALA A 135 -24.71 22.52 -21.73
C ALA A 135 -24.28 21.09 -21.38
N GLU A 136 -23.68 20.86 -20.20
CA GLU A 136 -23.37 19.51 -19.72
C GLU A 136 -24.65 18.79 -19.27
N ILE A 137 -25.55 19.47 -18.56
CA ILE A 137 -26.83 18.91 -18.08
C ILE A 137 -27.81 18.63 -19.23
N GLU A 138 -27.83 19.48 -20.26
CA GLU A 138 -28.66 19.28 -21.45
C GLU A 138 -28.27 18.01 -22.22
N LYS A 139 -26.99 17.64 -22.20
CA LYS A 139 -26.44 16.45 -22.86
C LYS A 139 -26.67 15.13 -22.10
N LEU A 140 -27.08 15.18 -20.82
CA LEU A 140 -27.40 14.00 -19.99
C LEU A 140 -28.78 13.41 -20.31
#